data_AF-A0A553F8Y8-F1
#
_entry.id   AF-A0A553F8Y8-F1
#
_cell.length_a   1.000
_cell.length_b   1.000
_cell.length_c   1.000
_cell.angle_alpha   90.00
_cell.angle_beta   90.00
_cell.angle_gamma   90.00
#
_symmetry.space_group_name_H-M   'P 1'
#
loop_
_entity.id
_entity.type
_entity.pdbx_description
1 polymer ?
#
loop_
_entity_poly.entity_id
_entity_poly.type
_entity_poly.pdbx_seq_one_letter_code
_entity_poly.pdbx_strand_id
1 'polypeptide(L)'
;MLHRLYEKAFSTKIVNVLLLLVLLVFAFSLYHREIQQDEPWFGEQAYWLVEEGNVKLKSMPGVFDWTDNMLIYHKLFVWVCAALILTFGWSVYIFKTFILGLFLCLAYYLFKFTSRSYPGRRELPWLVLLLLFITPELIHRGFMFRPGYGNDIGFSVIL
;
A
#
# COMPACT_ATOMS: atom_id res chain seq x y z
N MET A 1 -34.72 -3.98 -22.11
CA MET A 1 -33.56 -3.56 -22.95
C MET A 1 -32.32 -3.25 -22.11
N LEU A 2 -32.44 -2.41 -21.07
CA LEU A 2 -31.34 -2.01 -20.18
C LEU A 2 -30.59 -3.20 -19.53
N HIS A 3 -31.31 -4.21 -19.05
CA HIS A 3 -30.71 -5.38 -18.39
C HIS A 3 -29.78 -6.19 -19.32
N ARG A 4 -30.16 -6.38 -20.59
CA ARG A 4 -29.33 -7.10 -21.57
C ARG A 4 -28.09 -6.30 -21.97
N LEU A 5 -28.19 -4.96 -21.99
CA LEU A 5 -27.03 -4.09 -22.21
C LEU A 5 -26.04 -4.20 -21.04
N TYR A 6 -26.55 -4.21 -19.80
CA TYR A 6 -25.73 -4.38 -18.60
C TYR A 6 -24.98 -5.72 -18.59
N GLU A 7 -25.66 -6.84 -18.86
CA GLU A 7 -25.02 -8.15 -18.90
C GLU A 7 -23.95 -8.25 -19.99
N LYS A 8 -24.18 -7.59 -21.13
CA LYS A 8 -23.19 -7.56 -22.21
C LYS A 8 -22.00 -6.68 -21.84
N ALA A 9 -22.22 -5.50 -21.27
CA ALA A 9 -21.18 -4.55 -20.88
C ALA A 9 -20.28 -5.07 -19.76
N PHE A 10 -20.85 -5.75 -18.76
CA PHE A 10 -20.13 -6.33 -17.62
C PHE A 10 -19.89 -7.84 -17.79
N SER A 11 -19.83 -8.32 -19.03
CA SER A 11 -19.46 -9.70 -19.28
C SER A 11 -18.04 -9.97 -18.78
N THR A 12 -17.81 -11.17 -18.24
CA THR A 12 -16.50 -11.57 -17.68
C THR A 12 -15.35 -11.35 -18.67
N LYS A 13 -15.60 -11.54 -19.97
CA LYS A 13 -14.60 -11.30 -21.02
C LYS A 13 -14.16 -9.83 -21.06
N ILE A 14 -15.12 -8.91 -21.05
CA ILE A 14 -14.82 -7.47 -21.09
C ILE A 14 -14.13 -7.03 -19.81
N VAL A 15 -14.64 -7.46 -18.65
CA VAL A 15 -14.03 -7.13 -17.35
C VAL A 15 -12.60 -7.64 -17.28
N ASN A 16 -12.31 -8.85 -17.75
CA ASN A 16 -10.96 -9.40 -17.73
C ASN A 16 -10.01 -8.67 -18.69
N VAL A 17 -10.49 -8.25 -19.87
CA VAL A 17 -9.68 -7.43 -20.80
C VAL A 17 -9.36 -6.07 -20.18
N LEU A 18 -10.35 -5.40 -19.60
CA LEU A 18 -10.14 -4.12 -18.91
C LEU A 18 -9.18 -4.29 -17.72
N LEU A 19 -9.38 -5.33 -16.91
CA LEU A 19 -8.50 -5.63 -15.79
C LEU A 19 -7.06 -5.89 -16.26
N LEU A 20 -6.86 -6.65 -17.34
CA LEU A 20 -5.54 -6.86 -17.92
C LEU A 20 -4.89 -5.54 -18.33
N LEU A 21 -5.62 -4.66 -19.02
CA LEU A 21 -5.12 -3.35 -19.42
C LEU A 21 -4.71 -2.51 -18.19
N VAL A 22 -5.55 -2.47 -17.16
CA VAL A 22 -5.26 -1.74 -15.91
C VAL A 22 -4.06 -2.35 -15.19
N LEU A 23 -3.93 -3.68 -15.15
CA LEU A 23 -2.77 -4.36 -14.54
C LEU A 23 -1.47 -4.08 -15.31
N LEU A 24 -1.53 -3.99 -16.63
CA LEU A 24 -0.38 -3.58 -17.44
C LEU A 24 0.02 -2.13 -17.11
N VAL A 25 -0.95 -1.20 -17.10
CA VAL A 25 -0.69 0.19 -16.71
C VAL A 25 -0.12 0.27 -15.29
N PHE A 26 -0.68 -0.50 -14.35
CA PHE A 26 -0.17 -0.60 -12.99
C PHE A 26 1.28 -1.09 -12.98
N ALA A 27 1.59 -2.20 -13.64
CA ALA A 27 2.95 -2.75 -13.71
C ALA A 27 3.95 -1.75 -14.33
N PHE A 28 3.57 -1.07 -15.41
CA PHE A 28 4.39 -0.01 -16.00
C PHE A 28 4.58 1.17 -15.03
N SER A 29 3.55 1.52 -14.24
CA SER A 29 3.64 2.62 -13.27
C SER A 29 4.56 2.32 -12.06
N LEU A 30 4.93 1.05 -11.85
CA LEU A 30 5.88 0.66 -10.80
C LEU A 30 7.34 0.94 -11.20
N TYR A 31 7.62 1.06 -12.50
CA TYR A 31 8.97 1.29 -13.01
C TYR A 31 9.50 2.67 -12.59
N HIS A 32 10.68 2.71 -11.97
CA HIS A 32 11.32 3.94 -11.49
C HIS A 32 10.43 4.85 -10.63
N ARG A 33 9.55 4.25 -9.80
CA ARG A 33 8.77 5.06 -8.87
C ARG A 33 9.69 5.64 -7.78
N GLU A 34 9.78 6.96 -7.76
CA GLU A 34 10.56 7.73 -6.78
C GLU A 34 10.18 7.41 -5.34
N ILE A 35 11.07 7.75 -4.41
CA ILE A 35 10.78 7.71 -2.97
C ILE A 35 9.82 8.85 -2.66
N GLN A 36 8.73 8.58 -1.95
CA GLN A 36 7.64 9.52 -1.75
C GLN A 36 7.41 9.83 -0.27
N GLN A 37 7.13 11.11 0.00
CA GLN A 37 6.64 11.62 1.29
C GLN A 37 7.45 11.10 2.49
N ASP A 38 6.80 10.33 3.37
CA ASP A 38 7.29 9.90 4.66
C ASP A 38 8.13 8.60 4.59
N GLU A 39 8.24 7.96 3.40
CA GLU A 39 9.04 6.74 3.22
C GLU A 39 10.49 6.88 3.73
N PRO A 40 11.21 8.00 3.47
CA PRO A 40 12.56 8.20 4.01
C PRO A 40 12.58 8.26 5.54
N TRP A 41 11.57 8.87 6.17
CA TRP A 41 11.52 9.03 7.62
C TRP A 41 11.26 7.70 8.32
N PHE A 42 10.32 6.90 7.83
CA PHE A 42 10.07 5.56 8.38
C PHE A 42 11.26 4.63 8.19
N GLY A 43 11.92 4.73 7.03
CA GLY A 43 13.16 4.05 6.80
C GLY A 43 14.23 4.45 7.82
N GLU A 44 14.48 5.76 7.98
CA GLU A 44 15.50 6.26 8.92
C GLU A 44 15.21 5.82 10.36
N GLN A 45 13.96 5.95 10.80
CA GLN A 45 13.52 5.50 12.13
C GLN A 45 13.85 4.02 12.36
N ALA A 46 13.59 3.18 11.36
CA ALA A 46 13.86 1.75 11.41
C ALA A 46 15.35 1.43 11.36
N TYR A 47 16.12 2.17 10.56
CA TYR A 47 17.57 2.05 10.48
C TYR A 47 18.22 2.29 11.84
N TRP A 48 17.91 3.41 12.50
CA TRP A 48 18.48 3.72 13.82
C TRP A 48 18.02 2.75 14.91
N LEU A 49 16.80 2.21 14.80
CA LEU A 49 16.34 1.15 15.69
C LEU A 49 17.20 -0.11 15.58
N VAL A 50 17.60 -0.48 14.37
CA VAL A 50 18.45 -1.65 14.12
C VAL A 50 19.88 -1.39 14.58
N GLU A 51 20.46 -0.24 14.24
CA GLU A 51 21.86 0.08 14.51
C GLU A 51 22.13 0.42 15.99
N GLU A 52 21.28 1.22 16.62
CA GLU A 52 21.54 1.81 17.94
C GLU A 52 20.49 1.42 19.00
N GLY A 53 19.49 0.60 18.64
CA GLY A 53 18.41 0.17 19.54
C GLY A 53 17.41 1.26 19.91
N ASN A 54 17.56 2.47 19.36
CA ASN A 54 16.69 3.61 19.63
C ASN A 54 16.21 4.22 18.32
N VAL A 55 14.93 4.61 18.27
CA VAL A 55 14.37 5.30 17.10
C VAL A 55 14.82 6.75 17.11
N LYS A 56 15.33 7.22 15.96
CA LYS A 56 15.84 8.59 15.77
C LYS A 56 15.41 9.13 14.42
N LEU A 57 15.40 10.45 14.29
CA LEU A 57 15.14 11.16 13.04
C LEU A 57 16.19 12.27 12.88
N LYS A 58 17.38 11.91 12.39
CA LYS A 58 18.50 12.85 12.23
C LYS A 58 18.29 13.77 11.03
N SER A 59 17.46 13.39 10.06
CA SER A 59 17.11 14.25 8.92
C SER A 59 16.33 15.52 9.30
N MET A 60 15.77 15.59 10.52
CA MET A 60 14.99 16.73 11.02
C MET A 60 15.55 17.28 12.33
N PRO A 61 16.69 17.97 12.29
CA PRO A 61 17.26 18.58 13.48
C PRO A 61 16.35 19.71 14.02
N GLY A 62 16.33 19.87 15.35
CA GLY A 62 15.58 20.95 16.02
C GLY A 62 14.11 20.63 16.30
N VAL A 63 13.64 19.41 16.01
CA VAL A 63 12.29 18.95 16.35
C VAL A 63 12.35 18.03 17.57
N PHE A 64 11.89 18.52 18.72
CA PHE A 64 11.66 17.75 19.96
C PHE A 64 12.79 16.77 20.36
N ASP A 65 14.06 17.13 20.11
CA ASP A 65 15.24 16.27 20.34
C ASP A 65 15.16 14.86 19.71
N TRP A 66 14.40 14.72 18.62
CA TRP A 66 14.22 13.45 17.90
C TRP A 66 15.50 12.95 17.21
N THR A 67 16.52 13.79 17.13
CA THR A 67 17.88 13.40 16.71
C THR A 67 18.50 12.37 17.64
N ASP A 68 18.13 12.41 18.93
CA ASP A 68 18.71 11.55 19.97
C ASP A 68 17.76 10.43 20.38
N ASN A 69 16.47 10.74 20.58
CA ASN A 69 15.47 9.74 20.91
C ASN A 69 14.05 10.20 20.53
N MET A 70 13.43 9.47 19.61
CA MET A 70 12.05 9.69 19.20
C MET A 70 11.13 8.66 19.88
N LEU A 71 10.35 9.12 20.86
CA LEU A 71 9.42 8.27 21.62
C LEU A 71 8.07 8.06 20.92
N ILE A 72 7.65 9.02 20.09
CA ILE A 72 6.34 9.05 19.44
C ILE A 72 6.52 8.69 17.97
N TYR A 73 6.17 7.46 17.61
CA TYR A 73 6.21 6.96 16.23
C TYR A 73 5.25 5.77 16.06
N HIS A 74 5.03 5.33 14.83
CA HIS A 74 4.23 4.14 14.53
C HIS A 74 5.00 2.86 14.87
N LYS A 75 5.02 2.48 16.16
CA LYS A 75 5.86 1.39 16.70
C LYS A 75 5.82 0.10 15.89
N LEU A 76 4.62 -0.46 15.70
CA LEU A 76 4.46 -1.71 14.93
C LEU A 76 5.01 -1.58 13.52
N PHE A 77 4.74 -0.45 12.85
CA PHE A 77 5.20 -0.22 11.49
C PHE A 77 6.72 -0.16 11.42
N VAL A 78 7.36 0.68 12.24
CA VAL A 78 8.83 0.81 12.33
C VAL A 78 9.50 -0.50 12.74
N TRP A 79 8.89 -1.28 13.63
CA TRP A 79 9.43 -2.58 14.04
C TRP A 79 9.38 -3.61 12.91
N VAL A 80 8.30 -3.62 12.11
CA VAL A 80 8.24 -4.44 10.90
C VAL A 80 9.33 -4.02 9.91
N CYS A 81 9.58 -2.72 9.74
CA CYS A 81 10.69 -2.23 8.92
C CYS A 81 12.03 -2.73 9.44
N ALA A 82 12.28 -2.58 10.74
CA ALA A 82 13.51 -3.02 11.39
C ALA A 82 13.72 -4.53 11.20
N ALA A 83 12.65 -5.33 11.33
CA ALA A 83 12.70 -6.76 11.03
C ALA A 83 13.08 -7.03 9.57
N LEU A 84 12.53 -6.29 8.61
CA LEU A 84 12.88 -6.41 7.19
C LEU A 84 14.34 -6.01 6.92
N ILE A 85 14.84 -4.97 7.59
CA ILE A 85 16.25 -4.56 7.50
C ILE A 85 17.16 -5.65 8.06
N LEU A 86 16.81 -6.24 9.21
CA LEU A 86 17.58 -7.33 9.82
C LEU A 86 17.62 -8.58 8.95
N THR A 87 16.54 -8.91 8.23
CA THR A 87 16.46 -10.13 7.42
C THR A 87 17.05 -9.99 6.02
N PHE A 88 16.89 -8.83 5.38
CA PHE A 88 17.25 -8.62 3.98
C PHE A 88 18.30 -7.52 3.74
N GLY A 89 18.70 -6.82 4.80
CA GLY A 89 19.57 -5.65 4.73
C GLY A 89 18.79 -4.36 4.45
N TRP A 90 19.49 -3.23 4.49
CA TRP A 90 18.90 -1.93 4.19
C TRP A 90 18.68 -1.76 2.67
N SER A 91 17.41 -1.68 2.24
CA SER A 91 17.05 -1.26 0.89
C SER A 91 15.60 -0.79 0.82
N VAL A 92 15.38 0.34 0.17
CA VAL A 92 14.04 0.92 -0.07
C VAL A 92 13.15 -0.05 -0.87
N TYR A 93 13.75 -0.83 -1.77
CA TYR A 93 13.00 -1.79 -2.60
C TYR A 93 12.42 -2.93 -1.77
N ILE A 94 13.03 -3.30 -0.63
CA ILE A 94 12.48 -4.33 0.27
C ILE A 94 11.16 -3.84 0.87
N PHE A 95 11.12 -2.59 1.31
CA PHE A 95 9.91 -1.99 1.85
C PHE A 95 8.80 -1.91 0.79
N LYS A 96 9.12 -1.41 -0.40
CA LYS A 96 8.16 -1.31 -1.52
C LYS A 96 7.62 -2.67 -1.97
N THR A 97 8.48 -3.68 -2.06
CA THR A 97 8.06 -5.04 -2.41
C THR A 97 7.24 -5.70 -1.32
N PHE A 98 7.54 -5.45 -0.04
CA PHE A 98 6.74 -5.93 1.08
C PHE A 98 5.30 -5.38 1.05
N ILE A 99 5.14 -4.06 0.88
CA ILE A 99 3.80 -3.45 0.78
C ILE A 99 3.07 -3.90 -0.49
N LEU A 100 3.77 -4.04 -1.61
CA LEU A 100 3.18 -4.60 -2.82
C LEU A 100 2.66 -6.02 -2.58
N GLY A 101 3.43 -6.85 -1.85
CA GLY A 101 3.01 -8.18 -1.43
C GLY A 101 1.73 -8.14 -0.61
N LEU A 102 1.66 -7.25 0.39
CA LEU A 102 0.43 -7.07 1.19
C LEU A 102 -0.76 -6.60 0.35
N PHE A 103 -0.55 -5.70 -0.61
CA PHE A 103 -1.59 -5.23 -1.52
C PHE A 103 -2.11 -6.34 -2.44
N LEU A 104 -1.21 -7.17 -2.99
CA LEU A 104 -1.59 -8.34 -3.78
C LEU A 104 -2.30 -9.41 -2.93
N CYS A 105 -1.87 -9.61 -1.68
CA CYS A 105 -2.58 -10.45 -0.72
C CYS A 105 -4.00 -9.94 -0.48
N LEU A 106 -4.18 -8.63 -0.26
CA LEU A 106 -5.50 -8.01 -0.13
C LEU A 106 -6.37 -8.26 -1.38
N ALA A 107 -5.82 -8.04 -2.58
CA ALA A 107 -6.52 -8.31 -3.83
C ALA A 107 -6.97 -9.77 -3.93
N TYR A 108 -6.08 -10.72 -3.59
CA TYR A 108 -6.40 -12.14 -3.56
C TYR A 108 -7.50 -12.49 -2.54
N TYR A 109 -7.43 -11.93 -1.33
CA TYR A 109 -8.44 -12.14 -0.30
C TYR A 109 -9.80 -11.58 -0.72
N LEU A 110 -9.84 -10.38 -1.29
CA LEU A 110 -11.07 -9.80 -1.85
C LEU A 110 -11.66 -10.68 -2.94
N PHE A 111 -10.83 -11.17 -3.87
CA PHE A 111 -11.29 -12.08 -4.91
C PHE A 111 -11.91 -13.37 -4.33
N LYS A 112 -11.23 -14.00 -3.37
CA LYS A 112 -11.72 -15.23 -2.71
C LYS A 112 -12.99 -14.98 -1.89
N PHE A 113 -13.04 -13.86 -1.17
CA PHE A 113 -14.19 -13.46 -0.39
C PHE A 113 -15.41 -13.26 -1.29
N THR A 114 -15.30 -12.43 -2.34
CA THR A 114 -16.42 -12.17 -3.26
C THR A 114 -16.87 -13.44 -3.98
N SER A 115 -15.93 -14.31 -4.38
CA SER A 115 -16.26 -15.59 -5.03
C SER A 115 -17.08 -16.52 -4.13
N ARG A 116 -16.80 -16.52 -2.82
CA ARG A 116 -17.52 -17.35 -1.83
C ARG A 116 -18.86 -16.73 -1.44
N SER A 117 -18.92 -15.41 -1.29
CA SER A 117 -20.12 -14.71 -0.86
C SER A 117 -21.19 -14.63 -1.97
N TYR A 118 -20.79 -14.69 -3.25
CA TYR A 118 -21.70 -14.55 -4.39
C TYR A 118 -21.46 -15.63 -5.47
N PRO A 119 -21.68 -16.93 -5.17
CA PRO A 119 -21.33 -18.04 -6.07
C PRO A 119 -22.09 -18.04 -7.41
N GLY A 120 -23.26 -17.39 -7.47
CA GLY A 120 -24.07 -17.26 -8.70
C GLY A 120 -23.65 -16.12 -9.63
N ARG A 121 -22.68 -15.29 -9.24
CA ARG A 121 -22.28 -14.07 -9.97
C ARG A 121 -20.78 -14.11 -10.28
N ARG A 122 -20.42 -14.84 -11.33
CA ARG A 122 -19.02 -15.14 -11.69
C ARG A 122 -18.21 -13.90 -12.08
N GLU A 123 -18.90 -12.84 -12.50
CA GLU A 123 -18.34 -11.55 -12.90
C GLU A 123 -17.93 -10.66 -11.71
N LEU A 124 -18.56 -10.80 -10.55
CA LEU A 124 -18.35 -9.90 -9.42
C LEU A 124 -16.92 -9.92 -8.86
N PRO A 125 -16.26 -11.07 -8.65
CA PRO A 125 -14.88 -11.07 -8.14
C PRO A 125 -13.92 -10.31 -9.06
N TRP A 126 -14.08 -10.45 -10.38
CA TRP A 126 -13.27 -9.74 -11.37
C TRP A 126 -13.58 -8.25 -11.39
N LEU A 127 -14.85 -7.88 -11.23
CA LEU A 127 -15.27 -6.48 -11.15
C LEU A 127 -14.70 -5.80 -9.90
N VAL A 128 -14.69 -6.49 -8.76
CA VAL A 128 -14.08 -5.98 -7.51
C VAL A 128 -12.57 -5.74 -7.70
N LEU A 129 -11.86 -6.65 -8.35
CA LEU A 129 -10.45 -6.44 -8.69
C LEU A 129 -10.27 -5.26 -9.65
N LEU A 130 -11.11 -5.14 -10.68
CA LEU A 130 -11.06 -4.01 -11.59
C LEU A 130 -11.25 -2.69 -10.84
N LEU A 131 -12.22 -2.61 -9.93
CA LEU A 131 -12.48 -1.43 -9.11
C LEU A 131 -11.31 -1.11 -8.16
N LEU A 132 -10.69 -2.14 -7.57
CA LEU A 132 -9.52 -1.98 -6.72
C LEU A 132 -8.36 -1.34 -7.51
N PHE A 133 -8.07 -1.88 -8.70
CA PHE A 133 -6.93 -1.46 -9.51
C PHE A 133 -7.20 -0.23 -10.37
N ILE A 134 -8.44 0.15 -10.66
CA ILE A 134 -8.72 1.39 -11.40
C ILE A 134 -8.68 2.63 -10.49
N THR A 135 -8.82 2.43 -9.17
CA THR A 135 -8.82 3.53 -8.20
C THR A 135 -7.40 4.07 -8.04
N PRO A 136 -7.09 5.31 -8.51
CA PRO A 136 -5.71 5.81 -8.57
C PRO A 136 -5.04 5.87 -7.19
N GLU A 137 -5.82 6.20 -6.16
CA GLU A 137 -5.34 6.30 -4.78
C GLU A 137 -4.87 4.94 -4.23
N LEU A 138 -5.56 3.86 -4.60
CA LEU A 138 -5.20 2.51 -4.14
C LEU A 138 -3.97 1.98 -4.90
N ILE A 139 -3.84 2.30 -6.18
CA ILE A 139 -2.60 2.06 -6.95
C ILE A 139 -1.42 2.82 -6.32
N HIS A 140 -1.66 4.07 -5.96
CA HIS A 140 -0.64 4.91 -5.34
C HIS A 140 -0.14 4.31 -4.03
N ARG A 141 -1.07 3.97 -3.14
CA ARG A 141 -0.76 3.39 -1.83
C ARG A 141 -0.25 1.94 -1.88
N GLY A 142 -0.67 1.15 -2.86
CA GLY A 142 -0.26 -0.24 -3.02
C GLY A 142 1.25 -0.44 -3.28
N PHE A 143 1.99 0.65 -3.52
CA PHE A 143 3.45 0.63 -3.69
C PHE A 143 4.14 1.80 -2.95
N MET A 144 3.45 2.40 -1.98
CA MET A 144 4.01 3.43 -1.11
C MET A 144 4.12 2.86 0.30
N PHE A 145 5.32 2.89 0.86
CA PHE A 145 5.57 2.37 2.18
C PHE A 145 5.18 3.38 3.28
N ARG A 146 3.87 3.47 3.55
CA ARG A 146 3.29 4.40 4.52
C ARG A 146 2.18 3.73 5.33
N PRO A 147 2.05 3.98 6.65
CA PRO A 147 0.89 3.52 7.40
C PRO A 147 -0.38 4.18 6.84
N GLY A 148 -1.47 3.41 6.72
CA GLY A 148 -2.76 3.91 6.24
C GLY A 148 -3.34 5.01 7.15
N TYR A 149 -4.17 5.89 6.59
CA TYR A 149 -4.76 7.02 7.29
C TYR A 149 -5.72 6.61 8.41
N GLY A 150 -5.19 6.47 9.62
CA GLY A 150 -5.98 6.65 10.83
C GLY A 150 -6.20 8.12 11.19
N ASN A 151 -5.41 9.06 10.63
CA ASN A 151 -5.29 10.42 11.17
C ASN A 151 -5.53 11.59 10.19
N ASP A 152 -5.66 11.37 8.88
CA ASP A 152 -5.80 12.49 7.92
C ASP A 152 -7.25 13.02 7.81
N ILE A 153 -8.19 12.50 8.62
CA ILE A 153 -9.55 13.05 8.79
C ILE A 153 -9.64 13.92 10.07
N GLY A 154 -8.53 14.20 10.77
CA GLY A 154 -8.58 14.80 12.11
C GLY A 154 -7.54 15.87 12.45
N PHE A 155 -6.64 16.25 11.54
CA PHE A 155 -5.61 17.28 11.82
C PHE A 155 -6.01 18.70 11.38
N SER A 156 -7.31 19.00 11.37
CA SER A 156 -7.86 20.36 11.24
C SER A 156 -8.66 20.83 12.45
N VAL A 157 -8.57 20.13 13.60
CA VAL A 157 -9.34 20.48 14.83
C VAL A 157 -8.47 20.64 16.09
N ILE A 158 -7.14 20.62 16.00
CA ILE A 158 -6.29 20.95 17.17
C ILE A 158 -5.20 21.94 16.77
N LEU A 159 -5.62 23.20 16.66
CA LEU A 159 -4.90 24.35 17.20
C LEU A 159 -5.56 24.68 18.55
#